data_AF-A0A450YS40-F1
#
_entry.id   AF-A0A450YS40-F1
#
_cell.length_a   1.000
_cell.length_b   1.000
_cell.length_c   1.000
_cell.angle_alpha   90.00
_cell.angle_beta   90.00
_cell.angle_gamma   90.00
#
_symmetry.space_group_name_H-M   'P 1'
#
loop_
_entity.id
_entity.type
_entity.pdbx_description
1 polymer ?
#
loop_
_entity_poly.entity_id
_entity_poly.type
_entity_poly.pdbx_seq_one_letter_code
_entity_poly.pdbx_strand_id
1 'polypeptide(L)' 'MVSGVGMLERFANTLAAFRPGILAYHDFDRLSTGPLEGTSNKIKTLQKMAYGFRDMEFLKSKIKGLHETKYALVG' A
#
# COMPACT_ATOMS: atom_id res chain seq x y z
N MET A 1 19.01 24.31 -17.69
CA MET A 1 19.54 24.09 -16.33
C MET A 1 18.45 23.42 -15.51
N VAL A 2 18.49 22.10 -15.39
CA VAL A 2 17.62 21.38 -14.46
C VAL A 2 18.18 21.65 -13.07
N SER A 3 17.32 21.99 -12.11
CA SER A 3 17.71 22.32 -10.74
C SER A 3 18.76 21.31 -10.24
N GLY A 4 19.96 21.76 -9.88
CA GLY A 4 21.14 20.95 -9.53
C GLY A 4 21.02 20.14 -8.24
N VAL A 5 19.83 19.61 -7.96
CA VAL A 5 19.49 18.75 -6.84
C VAL A 5 19.24 17.37 -7.43
N GLY A 6 20.28 16.53 -7.47
CA GLY A 6 20.20 15.20 -8.10
C GLY A 6 19.09 14.29 -7.55
N MET A 7 18.54 14.59 -6.36
CA MET A 7 17.33 13.95 -5.84
C MET A 7 16.10 14.25 -6.70
N LEU A 8 15.90 15.50 -7.12
CA LEU A 8 14.77 15.91 -7.95
C LEU A 8 14.88 15.36 -9.38
N GLU A 9 16.10 15.26 -9.91
CA GLU A 9 16.34 14.61 -11.22
C GLU A 9 15.97 13.13 -11.17
N ARG A 10 16.40 12.40 -10.13
CA ARG A 10 16.02 11.00 -9.91
C ARG A 10 14.51 10.84 -9.76
N PHE A 11 13.87 11.74 -9.02
CA PHE A 11 12.43 11.74 -8.85
C PHE A 11 11.69 11.98 -10.18
N ALA A 12 12.12 12.98 -10.97
CA ALA A 12 11.54 13.27 -12.28
C ALA A 12 11.71 12.09 -13.26
N ASN A 13 12.88 11.46 -13.28
CA ASN A 13 13.12 10.26 -14.10
C ASN A 13 12.21 9.09 -13.68
N THR A 14 11.97 8.93 -12.38
CA THR A 14 11.04 7.92 -11.86
C THR A 14 9.62 8.22 -12.32
N LEU A 15 9.14 9.47 -12.19
CA LEU A 15 7.82 9.87 -12.67
C LEU A 15 7.66 9.64 -14.18
N ALA A 16 8.68 9.97 -14.97
CA ALA A 16 8.66 9.76 -16.42
C ALA A 16 8.53 8.27 -16.78
N ALA A 17 9.25 7.39 -16.08
CA ALA A 17 9.18 5.95 -16.28
C ALA A 17 7.80 5.35 -15.98
N PHE A 18 7.10 5.87 -14.95
CA PHE A 18 5.77 5.40 -14.54
C PHE A 18 4.60 6.19 -15.16
N ARG A 19 4.87 7.14 -16.07
CA ARG A 19 3.86 7.99 -16.72
C ARG A 19 2.64 7.23 -17.25
N PRO A 20 2.76 6.07 -17.94
CA PRO A 20 1.58 5.35 -18.43
C PRO A 20 0.63 4.92 -17.32
N GLY A 21 1.17 4.44 -16.19
CA GLY A 21 0.36 4.03 -15.03
C GLY A 21 -0.30 5.20 -14.31
N ILE A 22 0.36 6.36 -14.28
CA ILE A 22 -0.21 7.59 -13.71
C ILE A 22 -1.38 8.08 -14.57
N LEU A 23 -1.21 8.08 -15.89
CA LEU A 23 -2.25 8.55 -16.82
C LEU A 23 -3.44 7.58 -16.90
N ALA A 24 -3.22 6.28 -16.66
CA ALA A 24 -4.28 5.27 -16.59
C ALA A 24 -5.38 5.60 -15.57
N TYR A 25 -5.10 6.44 -14.57
CA TYR A 25 -6.11 6.99 -13.65
C TYR A 25 -7.29 7.64 -14.39
N HIS A 26 -7.02 8.36 -15.48
CA HIS A 26 -8.03 9.06 -16.27
C HIS A 26 -8.76 8.14 -17.25
N ASP A 27 -8.07 7.10 -17.73
CA ASP A 27 -8.61 6.16 -18.71
C ASP A 27 -9.52 5.08 -18.07
N PHE A 28 -9.27 4.73 -16.80
CA PHE A 28 -9.99 3.67 -16.07
C PHE A 28 -10.66 4.22 -14.81
N ASP A 29 -11.82 4.87 -14.97
CA ASP A 29 -12.72 5.40 -13.92
C ASP A 29 -12.09 5.53 -12.52
N ARG A 30 -11.03 6.36 -12.42
CA ARG A 30 -10.31 6.68 -11.18
C ARG A 30 -9.67 5.46 -10.50
N LEU A 31 -8.77 4.78 -11.21
CA LEU A 31 -7.93 3.70 -10.67
C LEU A 31 -7.24 4.12 -9.37
N SER A 32 -7.67 3.57 -8.22
CA SER A 32 -7.16 3.95 -6.90
C SER A 32 -6.46 2.80 -6.20
N THR A 33 -5.29 3.09 -5.60
CA THR A 33 -4.58 2.17 -4.70
C THR A 33 -5.12 2.20 -3.27
N GLY A 34 -6.08 3.06 -2.96
CA GLY A 34 -6.62 3.24 -1.60
C GLY A 34 -7.10 1.94 -0.93
N PRO A 35 -7.91 1.09 -1.57
CA PRO A 35 -8.31 -0.20 -1.00
C PRO A 35 -7.14 -1.15 -0.73
N LEU A 36 -6.13 -1.14 -1.61
CA LEU A 36 -4.92 -1.96 -1.49
C LEU A 36 -4.03 -1.47 -0.34
N GLU A 37 -3.88 -0.15 -0.20
CA GLU A 37 -3.19 0.49 0.93
C GLU A 37 -3.90 0.23 2.25
N GLY A 38 -5.24 0.34 2.28
CA GLY A 38 -6.05 0.00 3.44
C GLY A 38 -5.86 -1.46 3.87
N THR A 39 -5.81 -2.39 2.91
CA THR A 39 -5.51 -3.79 3.16
C THR A 39 -4.10 -3.98 3.72
N SER A 40 -3.10 -3.33 3.12
CA SER A 40 -1.70 -3.38 3.57
C SER A 40 -1.54 -2.86 5.01
N ASN A 41 -2.26 -1.78 5.35
CA ASN A 41 -2.28 -1.23 6.71
C ASN A 41 -2.92 -2.19 7.71
N LYS A 42 -4.04 -2.84 7.37
CA LYS A 42 -4.66 -3.85 8.24
C LYS A 42 -3.73 -5.03 8.49
N ILE A 43 -3.03 -5.53 7.46
CA ILE A 43 -2.07 -6.64 7.59
C ILE A 43 -0.90 -6.22 8.49
N LYS A 44 -0.38 -5.00 8.30
CA LYS A 44 0.71 -4.45 9.14
C LYS A 44 0.29 -4.34 10.60
N THR A 45 -0.94 -3.90 10.89
CA THR A 45 -1.48 -3.86 12.25
C THR A 45 -1.63 -5.26 12.83
N LEU A 46 -2.19 -6.21 12.07
CA LEU A 46 -2.32 -7.61 12.49
C LEU A 46 -0.97 -8.21 12.89
N GLN A 47 0.08 -8.01 12.08
CA GLN A 47 1.42 -8.50 12.41
C GLN A 47 2.03 -7.83 13.64
N LYS A 48 1.81 -6.52 13.83
CA LYS A 48 2.25 -5.78 15.02
C LYS A 48 1.59 -6.31 16.29
N MET A 49 0.27 -6.53 16.28
CA MET A 49 -0.47 -7.04 17.43
C MET A 49 -0.02 -8.44 17.85
N ALA A 50 0.45 -9.25 16.90
CA ALA A 50 0.96 -10.59 17.17
C ALA A 50 2.45 -10.63 17.52
N TYR A 51 3.17 -9.49 17.48
CA TYR A 51 4.63 -9.44 17.56
C TYR A 51 5.32 -10.38 16.54
N GLY A 52 4.70 -10.51 15.36
CA GLY A 52 5.14 -11.41 14.29
C GLY A 52 4.55 -12.82 14.41
N PHE A 53 4.10 -13.37 13.28
CA PHE A 53 3.68 -14.76 13.19
C PHE A 53 4.84 -15.63 12.74
N ARG A 54 5.07 -16.76 13.43
CA ARG A 54 6.06 -17.77 12.99
C ARG A 54 5.48 -18.74 11.95
N ASP A 55 4.17 -18.99 12.04
CA ASP A 55 3.44 -19.85 11.11
C ASP A 55 2.81 -19.01 9.99
N MET A 56 3.29 -19.24 8.78
CA MET A 56 2.84 -18.53 7.58
C MET A 56 1.45 -18.98 7.11
N GLU A 57 1.06 -20.23 7.35
CA GLU A 57 -0.29 -20.72 7.02
C GLU A 57 -1.33 -20.13 7.96
N PHE A 58 -0.95 -19.95 9.22
CA PHE A 58 -1.77 -19.22 10.19
C PHE A 58 -1.90 -17.73 9.82
N LEU A 59 -0.80 -17.08 9.41
CA LEU A 59 -0.84 -15.70 8.91
C LEU A 59 -1.76 -15.57 7.69
N LYS A 60 -1.64 -16.46 6.69
CA LYS A 60 -2.53 -16.46 5.51
C LYS A 60 -3.99 -16.59 5.90
N SER A 61 -4.31 -17.48 6.83
CA SER A 61 -5.67 -17.68 7.33
C SER A 61 -6.21 -16.40 8.00
N LYS A 62 -5.39 -15.73 8.82
CA LYS A 62 -5.75 -14.43 9.42
C LYS A 62 -5.94 -13.32 8.40
N ILE A 63 -5.13 -13.28 7.34
CA ILE A 63 -5.28 -12.29 6.24
C ILE A 63 -6.61 -12.52 5.50
N LYS A 64 -6.99 -13.78 5.23
CA LYS A 64 -8.28 -14.10 4.57
C LYS A 64 -9.47 -13.62 5.41
N GLY A 65 -9.44 -13.81 6.73
CA GLY A 65 -10.48 -13.33 7.65
C GLY A 65 -10.41 -11.83 8.01
N LEU A 66 -9.41 -11.09 7.51
CA LEU A 66 -9.14 -9.71 7.93
C LEU A 66 -10.27 -8.73 7.57
N HIS A 67 -11.05 -9.05 6.54
CA HIS A 67 -12.20 -8.26 6.11
C HIS A 67 -13.37 -8.31 7.10
N GLU A 68 -13.47 -9.35 7.93
CA GLU A 68 -14.49 -9.53 8.95
C GLU A 68 -14.15 -8.78 10.25
N THR A 69 -12.86 -8.48 10.46
CA THR A 69 -12.40 -7.79 11.67
C THR A 69 -12.82 -6.32 11.64
N LYS A 70 -13.59 -5.90 12.65
CA LYS A 70 -13.94 -4.49 12.88
C LYS A 70 -12.96 -3.87 13.87
N TYR A 71 -12.51 -2.66 13.57
CA TYR A 71 -11.75 -1.86 14.52
C TYR A 71 -12.69 -1.50 15.67
N ALA A 72 -12.50 -2.10 16.84
CA ALA A 72 -13.22 -1.71 18.04
C ALA A 72 -12.42 -0.57 18.69
N LEU A 73 -12.95 0.66 18.63
CA LEU A 73 -12.48 1.76 19.47
C LEU A 73 -12.99 1.47 20.89
N VAL A 74 -12.26 0.66 21.65
CA VAL A 74 -12.57 0.41 23.05
C VAL A 74 -11.72 1.36 23.88
N GLY A 75 -12.39 2.22 24.64
CA GLY A 75 -11.82 3.12 25.65
C GLY A 75 -12.43 2.85 27.00
#